data_AF-A0A7K1LTL5-F1
#
_entry.id   AF-A0A7K1LTL5-F1
#
_cell.length_a   1.000
_cell.length_b   1.000
_cell.length_c   1.000
_cell.angle_alpha   90.00
_cell.angle_beta   90.00
_cell.angle_gamma   90.00
#
_symmetry.space_group_name_H-M   'P 1'
#
loop_
_entity.id
_entity.type
_entity.pdbx_description
1 polymer ?
#
loop_
_entity_poly.entity_id
_entity_poly.type
_entity_poly.pdbx_seq_one_letter_code
_entity_poly.pdbx_strand_id
1 'polypeptide(L)'
;SDPADHYCHRIRLVLAEKNVAVEVIDIEAGRCPPMLAEVNPYGSVPTLVDRDLALYEPTVVMEYLDERYPHPPLLPDYPVKRANSRLLIHRIQRDWCSLVDRILDARSKEAERVQARK
;
A
#
# COMPACT_ATOMS: atom_id res chain seq x y z
N SER A 1 4.15 -0.20 -9.52
CA SER A 1 4.61 0.38 -8.25
C SER A 1 5.15 1.77 -8.55
N ASP A 2 4.75 2.80 -7.81
CA ASP A 2 5.44 4.10 -7.89
C ASP A 2 6.59 4.13 -6.86
N PRO A 3 7.85 4.34 -7.28
CA PRO A 3 9.00 4.41 -6.37
C PRO A 3 8.89 5.49 -5.29
N ALA A 4 8.21 6.60 -5.59
CA ALA A 4 8.06 7.75 -4.69
C ALA A 4 6.83 7.65 -3.77
N ASP A 5 5.92 6.72 -4.03
CA ASP A 5 4.70 6.52 -3.26
C ASP A 5 4.92 5.65 -2.00
N HIS A 6 4.48 6.16 -0.86
CA HIS A 6 4.58 5.45 0.42
C HIS A 6 3.65 4.24 0.50
N TYR A 7 2.52 4.23 -0.23
CA TYR A 7 1.65 3.04 -0.29
C TYR A 7 2.33 1.90 -1.03
N CYS A 8 2.93 2.19 -2.18
CA CYS A 8 3.76 1.23 -2.90
C CYS A 8 4.94 0.72 -2.06
N HIS A 9 5.55 1.60 -1.26
CA HIS A 9 6.64 1.20 -0.36
C HIS A 9 6.21 0.18 0.69
N ARG A 10 5.00 0.29 1.26
CA ARG A 10 4.50 -0.71 2.22
C ARG A 10 4.49 -2.11 1.64
N ILE A 11 4.03 -2.26 0.39
CA ILE A 11 3.96 -3.56 -0.27
C ILE A 11 5.35 -4.10 -0.55
N ARG A 12 6.27 -3.25 -1.03
CA ARG A 12 7.68 -3.62 -1.22
C ARG A 12 8.32 -4.09 0.09
N LEU A 13 8.03 -3.42 1.20
CA LEU A 13 8.52 -3.82 2.52
C LEU A 13 7.96 -5.18 2.94
N VAL A 14 6.66 -5.41 2.80
CA VAL A 14 6.04 -6.70 3.11
C VAL A 14 6.62 -7.82 2.25
N LEU A 15 6.80 -7.60 0.95
CA LEU A 15 7.41 -8.58 0.04
C LEU A 15 8.86 -8.91 0.44
N ALA A 16 9.62 -7.90 0.87
CA ALA A 16 10.98 -8.09 1.36
C ALA A 16 11.01 -8.90 2.67
N GLU A 17 10.15 -8.60 3.64
CA GLU A 17 10.02 -9.36 4.90
C GLU A 17 9.61 -10.81 4.65
N LYS A 18 8.72 -11.05 3.68
CA LYS A 18 8.31 -12.41 3.27
C LYS A 18 9.36 -13.12 2.42
N ASN A 19 10.42 -12.43 2.00
CA ASN A 19 11.45 -12.94 1.10
C ASN A 19 10.88 -13.61 -0.17
N VAL A 20 9.87 -12.98 -0.76
CA VAL A 20 9.20 -13.47 -1.97
C VAL A 20 9.87 -12.87 -3.21
N ALA A 21 10.20 -13.72 -4.17
CA ALA A 21 10.68 -13.26 -5.47
C ALA A 21 9.55 -12.50 -6.18
N VAL A 22 9.81 -11.24 -6.52
CA VAL A 22 8.83 -10.35 -7.14
C VAL A 22 9.50 -9.51 -8.21
N GLU A 23 8.80 -9.32 -9.32
CA GLU A 23 9.16 -8.33 -10.34
C GLU A 23 8.47 -7.01 -10.00
N VAL A 24 9.27 -5.97 -9.70
CA VAL A 24 8.74 -4.63 -9.44
C VAL A 24 8.74 -3.85 -10.76
N ILE A 25 7.55 -3.61 -11.29
CA ILE A 25 7.36 -2.74 -12.45
C ILE A 25 7.12 -1.32 -11.96
N ASP A 26 8.05 -0.42 -12.28
CA ASP A 26 7.96 0.99 -11.91
C ASP A 26 7.00 1.75 -12.84
N ILE A 27 6.03 2.43 -12.22
CA ILE A 27 5.00 3.21 -12.89
C ILE A 27 5.02 4.60 -12.28
N GLU A 28 5.30 5.60 -13.11
CA GLU A 28 5.32 7.00 -12.70
C GLU A 28 3.91 7.49 -12.34
N ALA A 29 3.81 8.32 -11.30
CA ALA A 29 2.57 8.95 -10.88
C ALA A 29 1.82 9.61 -12.05
N GLY A 30 0.52 9.33 -12.17
CA GLY A 30 -0.34 9.89 -13.21
C GLY A 30 -0.25 9.19 -14.57
N ARG A 31 0.57 8.14 -14.72
CA ARG A 31 0.55 7.25 -15.90
C ARG A 31 -0.20 5.96 -15.58
N CYS A 32 -1.04 5.53 -16.52
CA CYS A 32 -1.69 4.23 -16.47
C CYS A 32 -1.34 3.45 -17.74
N PRO A 33 -0.28 2.62 -17.73
CA PRO A 33 0.08 1.83 -18.89
C PRO A 33 -1.00 0.78 -19.21
N PRO A 34 -1.13 0.31 -20.46
CA PRO A 34 -2.17 -0.65 -20.85
C PRO A 34 -2.22 -1.90 -19.96
N MET A 35 -1.05 -2.47 -19.63
CA MET A 35 -0.94 -3.63 -18.74
C MET A 35 -1.56 -3.41 -17.35
N LEU A 36 -1.53 -2.18 -16.81
CA LEU A 36 -2.16 -1.86 -15.53
C LEU A 36 -3.67 -1.69 -15.70
N ALA A 37 -4.09 -1.03 -16.77
CA ALA A 37 -5.51 -0.81 -17.06
C ALA A 37 -6.28 -2.11 -17.32
N GLU A 38 -5.62 -3.13 -17.88
CA GLU A 38 -6.20 -4.45 -18.13
C GLU A 38 -6.53 -5.21 -16.84
N VAL A 39 -5.74 -5.01 -15.78
CA VAL A 39 -5.87 -5.76 -14.51
C VAL A 39 -6.50 -4.94 -13.37
N ASN A 40 -6.42 -3.61 -13.44
CA ASN A 40 -6.97 -2.69 -12.45
C ASN A 40 -7.82 -1.61 -13.14
N PRO A 41 -9.16 -1.69 -13.05
CA PRO A 41 -10.08 -0.71 -13.63
C PRO A 41 -9.86 0.73 -13.14
N TYR A 42 -9.25 0.91 -11.97
CA TYR A 42 -8.98 2.22 -11.38
C TYR A 42 -7.60 2.77 -11.78
N GLY A 43 -6.74 1.98 -12.42
CA GLY A 43 -5.39 2.38 -12.81
C GLY A 43 -4.53 2.83 -11.63
N SER A 44 -4.84 2.38 -10.42
CA SER A 44 -4.14 2.79 -9.20
C SER A 44 -2.92 1.90 -8.92
N VAL A 45 -1.95 2.47 -8.20
CA VAL A 45 -0.82 1.73 -7.63
C VAL A 45 -0.86 1.88 -6.10
N PRO A 46 -0.40 0.87 -5.34
CA PRO A 46 0.11 -0.43 -5.78
C PRO A 46 -0.99 -1.38 -6.29
N THR A 47 -0.66 -2.15 -7.35
CA THR A 47 -1.44 -3.30 -7.81
C THR A 47 -0.51 -4.52 -7.80
N LEU A 48 -0.94 -5.60 -7.16
CA LEU A 48 -0.26 -6.90 -7.13
C LEU A 48 -0.95 -7.83 -8.12
N VAL A 49 -0.17 -8.52 -8.95
CA VAL A 49 -0.65 -9.59 -9.83
C VAL A 49 0.02 -10.89 -9.40
N ASP A 50 -0.77 -11.92 -9.11
CA ASP A 50 -0.31 -13.29 -8.83
C ASP A 50 -1.17 -14.29 -9.61
N ARG A 51 -0.62 -14.86 -10.68
CA ARG A 51 -1.30 -15.76 -11.63
C ARG A 51 -2.58 -15.11 -12.19
N ASP A 52 -3.75 -15.64 -11.87
CA ASP A 52 -5.06 -15.18 -12.35
C ASP A 52 -5.71 -14.16 -11.39
N LEU A 53 -4.97 -13.67 -10.40
CA LEU A 53 -5.44 -12.73 -9.40
C LEU A 53 -4.76 -11.38 -9.56
N ALA A 54 -5.57 -10.32 -9.64
CA ALA A 54 -5.12 -8.94 -9.51
C ALA A 54 -5.75 -8.30 -8.28
N LEU A 55 -4.91 -7.78 -7.38
CA LEU A 55 -5.33 -7.10 -6.16
C LEU A 55 -4.81 -5.66 -6.16
N TYR A 56 -5.71 -4.74 -5.86
CA TYR A 56 -5.44 -3.33 -5.58
C TYR A 56 -5.97 -3.03 -4.17
N GLU A 57 -5.69 -1.83 -3.65
CA GLU A 57 -5.79 -1.45 -2.24
C GLU A 57 -4.66 -2.02 -1.36
N PRO A 58 -3.77 -1.17 -0.82
CA PRO A 58 -2.59 -1.62 -0.07
C PRO A 58 -2.91 -2.54 1.10
N THR A 59 -3.98 -2.28 1.85
CA THR A 59 -4.35 -3.13 3.01
C THR A 59 -4.81 -4.51 2.57
N VAL A 60 -5.56 -4.62 1.47
CA VAL A 60 -6.00 -5.90 0.91
C VAL A 60 -4.81 -6.71 0.42
N VAL A 61 -3.88 -6.06 -0.28
CA VAL A 61 -2.64 -6.69 -0.77
C VAL A 61 -1.78 -7.19 0.40
N MET A 62 -1.61 -6.40 1.47
CA MET A 62 -0.84 -6.81 2.65
C MET A 62 -1.47 -8.01 3.37
N GLU A 63 -2.80 -8.05 3.51
CA GLU A 63 -3.49 -9.19 4.12
C GLU A 63 -3.33 -10.45 3.27
N TYR A 64 -3.52 -10.34 1.95
CA TYR A 64 -3.29 -11.43 1.03
C TYR A 64 -1.86 -11.99 1.15
N LEU A 65 -0.85 -11.12 1.19
CA LEU A 65 0.54 -11.55 1.34
C LEU A 65 0.82 -12.23 2.69
N ASP A 66 0.19 -11.79 3.77
CA ASP A 66 0.32 -12.44 5.09
C ASP A 66 -0.31 -13.84 5.10
N GLU A 67 -1.47 -14.00 4.45
CA GLU A 67 -2.17 -15.29 4.35
C GLU A 67 -1.52 -16.26 3.36
N ARG A 68 -1.09 -15.74 2.19
CA ARG A 68 -0.47 -16.53 1.12
C ARG A 68 0.94 -17.02 1.48
N TYR A 69 1.66 -16.23 2.28
CA TYR A 69 3.02 -16.50 2.76
C TYR A 69 3.04 -16.41 4.29
N PRO A 70 2.59 -17.45 5.02
CA PRO A 70 2.40 -17.39 6.48
C PRO A 70 3.71 -17.25 7.29
N HIS A 71 4.87 -17.38 6.66
CA HIS A 71 6.18 -17.30 7.33
C HIS A 71 7.09 -16.25 6.66
N PRO A 72 7.69 -15.34 7.45
CA PRO A 72 7.42 -15.06 8.87
C PRO A 72 6.04 -14.39 9.07
N PRO A 73 5.32 -14.64 10.19
CA PRO A 73 4.01 -14.03 10.44
C PRO A 73 4.13 -12.53 10.70
N LEU A 74 3.38 -11.70 9.97
CA LEU A 74 3.39 -10.24 10.16
C LEU A 74 2.27 -9.76 11.08
N LEU A 75 1.21 -10.55 11.22
CA LEU A 75 0.11 -10.28 12.15
C LEU A 75 0.05 -11.31 13.28
N PRO A 76 -0.42 -10.92 14.48
CA PRO A 76 -0.62 -11.86 15.58
C PRO A 76 -1.66 -12.95 15.28
N ASP A 77 -1.43 -14.17 15.78
CA ASP A 77 -2.33 -15.31 15.56
C ASP A 77 -3.66 -15.19 16.31
N TYR A 78 -3.65 -14.57 17.50
CA TYR A 78 -4.83 -14.49 18.35
C TYR A 78 -5.82 -13.41 17.88
N PRO A 79 -7.13 -13.71 17.78
CA PRO A 79 -8.13 -12.80 17.19
C PRO A 79 -8.12 -11.39 17.79
N VAL A 80 -8.04 -11.26 19.12
CA VAL A 80 -8.05 -9.95 19.80
C VAL A 80 -6.80 -9.14 19.47
N LYS A 81 -5.61 -9.77 19.48
CA LYS A 81 -4.37 -9.09 19.13
C LYS A 81 -4.36 -8.69 17.66
N ARG A 82 -4.83 -9.56 16.77
CA ARG A 82 -4.97 -9.29 15.33
C ARG A 82 -5.91 -8.11 15.06
N ALA A 83 -7.05 -8.07 15.75
CA ALA A 83 -8.00 -6.96 15.67
C ALA A 83 -7.37 -5.63 16.14
N ASN A 84 -6.61 -5.65 17.24
CA ASN A 84 -5.91 -4.46 17.72
C ASN A 84 -4.83 -3.98 16.75
N SER A 85 -4.07 -4.88 16.12
CA SER A 85 -3.11 -4.53 15.06
C SER A 85 -3.80 -3.90 13.86
N ARG A 86 -4.93 -4.47 13.38
CA ARG A 86 -5.73 -3.88 12.30
C ARG A 86 -6.30 -2.51 12.66
N LEU A 87 -6.76 -2.33 13.90
CA LEU A 87 -7.25 -1.04 14.38
C LEU A 87 -6.12 0.01 14.41
N LEU A 88 -4.90 -0.39 14.81
CA LEU A 88 -3.73 0.48 14.76
C LEU A 88 -3.38 0.86 13.32
N ILE A 89 -3.38 -0.08 12.38
CA ILE A 89 -3.15 0.19 10.95
C ILE A 89 -4.19 1.18 10.43
N HIS A 90 -5.47 1.01 10.78
CA HIS A 90 -6.54 1.94 10.40
C HIS A 90 -6.29 3.35 10.95
N ARG A 91 -5.89 3.48 12.22
CA ARG A 91 -5.55 4.78 12.82
C ARG A 91 -4.35 5.42 12.16
N ILE A 92 -3.29 4.68 11.88
CA ILE A 92 -2.12 5.19 11.12
C ILE A 92 -2.58 5.70 9.75
N GLN A 93 -3.38 4.92 9.03
CA GLN A 93 -3.91 5.29 7.73
C GLN A 93 -4.72 6.60 7.79
N ARG A 94 -5.64 6.69 8.75
CA ARG A 94 -6.54 7.83 8.91
C ARG A 94 -5.81 9.07 9.43
N ASP A 95 -5.02 8.91 10.48
CA ASP A 95 -4.51 10.03 11.28
C ASP A 95 -3.16 10.53 10.76
N TRP A 96 -2.34 9.67 10.14
CA TRP A 96 -1.00 10.04 9.66
C TRP A 96 -0.89 10.04 8.15
N CYS A 97 -1.34 8.98 7.47
CA CYS A 97 -1.12 8.84 6.04
C CYS A 97 -1.92 9.87 5.23
N SER A 98 -3.13 10.21 5.69
CA SER A 98 -3.90 11.31 5.10
C SER A 98 -3.18 12.67 5.18
N LEU A 99 -2.38 12.90 6.24
CA LEU A 99 -1.57 14.11 6.37
C LEU A 99 -0.37 14.06 5.41
N VAL A 100 0.30 12.90 5.31
CA VAL A 100 1.39 12.70 4.35
C VAL A 100 0.90 12.95 2.92
N ASP A 101 -0.26 12.39 2.55
CA ASP A 101 -0.87 12.57 1.23
C ASP A 101 -1.13 14.06 0.95
N ARG A 102 -1.68 14.78 1.94
CA ARG A 102 -1.89 16.24 1.82
C ARG A 102 -0.58 17.01 1.69
N ILE A 103 0.48 16.63 2.40
CA ILE A 103 1.79 17.29 2.35
C ILE A 103 2.46 17.08 0.99
N LEU A 104 2.32 15.89 0.41
CA LEU A 104 2.95 15.51 -0.86
C LEU A 104 2.14 15.94 -2.08
N ASP A 105 0.81 16.13 -1.96
CA ASP A 105 0.00 16.60 -3.08
C ASP A 105 0.36 18.05 -3.45
N ALA A 106 0.97 18.21 -4.62
CA ALA A 106 1.38 19.50 -5.17
C ALA A 106 0.19 20.46 -5.43
N ARG A 107 -1.04 19.95 -5.47
CA ARG A 107 -2.27 20.75 -5.63
C ARG A 107 -2.80 21.29 -4.31
N SER A 108 -2.33 20.78 -3.18
CA SER A 108 -2.73 21.27 -1.85
C SER A 108 -2.20 22.68 -1.61
N LYS A 109 -3.02 23.54 -0.97
CA LYS A 109 -2.61 24.90 -0.61
C LYS A 109 -1.46 24.84 0.40
N GLU A 110 -0.48 25.75 0.30
CA GLU A 110 0.66 25.72 1.23
C GLU A 110 0.25 25.86 2.70
N ALA A 111 -0.81 26.63 3.00
CA ALA A 111 -1.36 26.72 4.36
C ALA A 111 -1.86 25.36 4.89
N GLU A 112 -2.51 24.56 4.03
CA GLU A 112 -2.99 23.22 4.38
C GLU A 112 -1.82 22.24 4.58
N ARG A 113 -0.77 22.35 3.76
CA ARG A 113 0.47 21.57 3.87
C ARG A 113 1.22 21.90 5.17
N VAL A 114 1.35 23.18 5.50
CA VAL A 114 1.98 23.64 6.75
C VAL A 114 1.18 23.16 7.96
N GLN A 115 -0.15 23.21 7.89
CA GLN A 115 -1.00 22.71 8.97
C GLN A 115 -0.86 21.20 9.16
N ALA A 116 -0.71 20.42 8.10
CA ALA A 116 -0.51 18.97 8.16
C ALA A 116 0.88 18.56 8.69
N ARG A 117 1.89 19.45 8.64
CA ARG A 117 3.24 19.23 9.18
C ARG A 117 3.35 19.47 10.69
N LYS A 118 2.35 20.12 11.31
CA LYS A 118 2.31 20.45 12.74
C LYS A 118 1.63 19.34 13.53
#